data_AF-A0A3M7NRX7-F1
#
_entry.id   AF-A0A3M7NRX7-F1
#
_cell.length_a   1.000
_cell.length_b   1.000
_cell.length_c   1.000
_cell.angle_alpha   90.00
_cell.angle_beta   90.00
_cell.angle_gamma   90.00
#
_symmetry.space_group_name_H-M   'P 1'
#
loop_
_entity.id
_entity.type
_entity.pdbx_description
1 polymer ?
#
loop_
_entity_poly.entity_id
_entity_poly.type
_entity_poly.pdbx_seq_one_letter_code
_entity_poly.pdbx_strand_id
1 'polypeptide(L)'
;MLFLAENTTIPIPKIHSVYLYGPVKRTLDDEVLYNVYIFMDFIEGQTMEKQWDRYDTETKSEITTEMKAYMDQLHSIPSEGYIGSVDRGPVTDILLEWTWPTRGPFESEETFNATLSQAYERHS
;
A
#
# COMPACT_ATOMS: atom_id res chain seq x y z
N MET A 1 -6.13 5.07 -1.01
CA MET A 1 -5.99 6.54 -1.21
C MET A 1 -7.28 7.26 -0.80
N LEU A 2 -8.41 7.07 -1.49
CA LEU A 2 -9.68 7.76 -1.13
C LEU A 2 -10.08 7.55 0.35
N PHE A 3 -10.07 6.29 0.79
CA PHE A 3 -10.34 5.94 2.19
C PHE A 3 -9.43 6.70 3.19
N LEU A 4 -8.14 6.87 2.89
CA LEU A 4 -7.24 7.60 3.78
C LEU A 4 -7.50 9.11 3.77
N ALA A 5 -7.86 9.71 2.63
CA ALA A 5 -8.25 11.12 2.54
C ALA A 5 -9.52 11.42 3.34
N GLU A 6 -10.45 10.46 3.43
CA GLU A 6 -11.70 10.63 4.17
C GLU A 6 -11.52 10.44 5.68
N ASN A 7 -10.50 9.68 6.10
CA ASN A 7 -10.31 9.26 7.49
C ASN A 7 -9.09 9.86 8.18
N THR A 8 -8.26 10.63 7.48
CA THR A 8 -7.05 11.24 8.04
C THR A 8 -6.84 12.66 7.50
N THR A 9 -6.00 13.44 8.17
CA THR A 9 -5.53 14.75 7.69
C THR A 9 -4.21 14.66 6.92
N ILE A 10 -3.76 13.44 6.60
CA ILE A 10 -2.48 13.22 5.93
C ILE A 10 -2.57 13.86 4.54
N PRO A 11 -1.60 14.71 4.16
CA PRO A 11 -1.60 15.33 2.83
C PRO A 11 -1.31 14.26 1.79
N ILE A 12 -2.37 13.77 1.13
CA ILE A 12 -2.27 12.81 0.03
C ILE A 12 -2.75 13.43 -1.29
N PRO A 13 -2.12 13.12 -2.43
CA PRO A 13 -2.55 13.63 -3.74
C PRO A 13 -3.99 13.26 -4.07
N LYS A 14 -4.77 14.20 -4.62
CA LYS A 14 -6.12 13.89 -5.12
C LYS A 14 -6.01 13.03 -6.36
N ILE A 15 -6.79 11.95 -6.42
CA ILE A 15 -6.89 11.13 -7.63
C ILE A 15 -7.84 11.79 -8.62
N HIS A 16 -7.42 11.91 -9.88
CA HIS A 16 -8.24 12.40 -10.98
C HIS A 16 -8.84 11.27 -11.82
N SER A 17 -8.07 10.21 -12.06
CA SER A 17 -8.52 9.07 -12.87
C SER A 17 -7.64 7.84 -12.68
N VAL A 18 -8.22 6.66 -12.89
CA VAL A 18 -7.53 5.38 -12.88
C VAL A 18 -7.86 4.63 -14.17
N TYR A 19 -6.84 4.12 -14.86
CA TYR A 19 -7.02 3.36 -16.10
C TYR A 19 -6.34 2.00 -16.00
N LEU A 20 -7.04 0.99 -16.51
CA LEU A 20 -6.46 -0.31 -16.82
C LEU A 20 -6.04 -0.30 -18.28
N TYR A 21 -4.76 -0.55 -18.54
CA TYR A 21 -4.21 -0.61 -19.88
C TYR A 21 -3.57 -1.97 -20.14
N GLY A 22 -4.00 -2.60 -21.22
CA GLY A 22 -3.56 -3.92 -21.63
C GLY A 22 -4.60 -4.58 -22.52
N PRO A 23 -4.40 -5.85 -22.88
CA PRO A 23 -3.32 -6.72 -22.44
C PRO A 23 -1.91 -6.26 -22.88
N VAL A 24 -0.93 -6.31 -21.97
CA VAL A 24 0.49 -6.05 -22.25
C VAL A 24 1.30 -7.33 -22.02
N LYS A 25 2.09 -7.69 -23.01
CA LYS A 25 3.05 -8.79 -22.95
C LYS A 25 4.45 -8.18 -22.93
N ARG A 26 5.16 -8.21 -21.79
CA ARG A 26 6.47 -7.54 -21.66
C ARG A 26 7.60 -8.40 -22.21
N THR A 27 7.50 -9.73 -22.11
CA THR A 27 8.37 -10.71 -22.79
C THR A 27 7.58 -11.84 -23.46
N LEU A 28 8.22 -12.64 -24.32
CA LEU A 28 7.58 -13.76 -25.02
C LEU A 28 7.05 -14.85 -24.07
N ASP A 29 7.61 -14.96 -22.88
CA ASP A 29 7.26 -15.96 -21.87
C ASP A 29 6.40 -15.40 -20.74
N ASP A 30 6.14 -14.09 -20.72
CA ASP A 30 5.31 -13.46 -19.70
C ASP A 30 3.83 -13.81 -19.87
N GLU A 31 3.16 -13.91 -18.72
CA GLU A 31 1.71 -13.82 -18.66
C GLU A 31 1.23 -12.48 -19.20
N VAL A 32 0.02 -12.50 -19.75
CA VAL A 32 -0.62 -11.31 -20.28
C VAL A 32 -1.17 -10.49 -19.12
N LEU A 33 -0.59 -9.31 -18.87
CA LEU A 33 -0.92 -8.47 -17.73
C LEU A 33 -1.62 -7.17 -18.14
N TYR A 34 -2.37 -6.60 -17.20
CA TYR A 34 -2.87 -5.23 -17.30
C TYR A 34 -2.02 -4.33 -16.38
N ASN A 35 -1.65 -3.16 -16.88
CA ASN A 35 -1.04 -2.12 -16.09
C ASN A 35 -2.12 -1.20 -15.53
N VAL A 36 -2.01 -0.84 -14.25
CA VAL A 36 -2.84 0.19 -13.62
C VAL A 36 -2.10 1.53 -13.71
N TYR A 37 -2.73 2.53 -14.31
CA TYR A 37 -2.24 3.91 -14.34
C TYR A 37 -3.14 4.78 -13.47
N ILE A 38 -2.54 5.44 -12.47
CA ILE A 38 -3.24 6.36 -11.57
C ILE A 38 -2.74 7.78 -11.86
N PHE A 39 -3.66 8.67 -12.22
CA PHE A 39 -3.38 10.09 -12.42
C PHE A 39 -3.86 10.86 -11.18
N MET A 40 -2.97 11.64 -10.59
CA MET A 40 -3.20 12.35 -9.33
C MET A 40 -2.50 13.70 -9.32
N ASP A 41 -2.84 14.56 -8.34
CA ASP A 41 -2.18 15.85 -8.15
C ASP A 41 -0.65 15.71 -8.08
N PHE A 42 0.05 16.66 -8.69
CA PHE A 42 1.47 16.85 -8.45
C PHE A 42 1.68 17.75 -7.23
N ILE A 43 2.30 17.22 -6.19
CA ILE A 43 2.68 18.00 -5.00
C ILE A 43 4.08 18.57 -5.24
N GLU A 44 4.17 19.89 -5.39
CA GLU A 44 5.45 20.58 -5.52
C GLU A 44 6.26 20.47 -4.23
N GLY A 45 7.52 20.06 -4.34
CA GLY A 45 8.40 19.93 -3.20
C GLY A 45 9.68 19.17 -3.53
N GLN A 46 10.56 19.07 -2.54
CA GLN A 46 11.72 18.19 -2.59
C GLN A 46 11.49 17.00 -1.68
N THR A 47 11.95 15.83 -2.08
CA THR A 47 11.85 14.63 -1.25
C THR A 47 12.71 14.80 0.00
N MET A 48 12.27 14.18 1.10
CA MET A 48 13.01 14.20 2.36
C MET A 48 14.42 13.62 2.17
N GLU A 49 14.56 12.55 1.38
CA GLU A 49 15.86 11.97 0.99
C GLU A 49 16.85 13.02 0.45
N LYS A 50 16.40 13.94 -0.41
CA LYS A 50 17.27 14.96 -1.02
C LYS A 50 17.69 16.07 -0.08
N GLN A 51 16.89 16.35 0.95
CA GLN A 51 17.09 17.52 1.81
C GLN A 51 17.50 17.16 3.25
N TRP A 52 17.35 15.90 3.66
CA TRP A 52 17.53 15.48 5.06
C TRP A 52 18.87 15.93 5.64
N ASP A 53 19.97 15.71 4.93
CA ASP A 53 21.31 16.06 5.41
C ASP A 53 21.55 17.58 5.50
N ARG A 54 20.70 18.38 4.85
CA ARG A 54 20.78 19.85 4.85
C ARG A 54 19.96 20.48 5.97
N TYR A 55 19.05 19.74 6.58
CA TYR A 55 18.24 20.21 7.70
C TYR A 55 19.01 20.16 9.01
N ASP A 56 18.81 21.19 9.82
CA ASP A 56 19.30 21.21 11.20
C ASP A 56 18.50 20.24 12.09
N THR A 57 18.99 20.06 13.31
CA THR A 57 18.39 19.13 14.27
C THR A 57 16.97 19.52 14.65
N GLU A 58 16.67 20.82 14.72
CA GLU A 58 15.34 21.33 15.08
C GLU A 58 14.32 20.98 14.00
N THR A 59 14.62 21.31 12.75
CA THR A 59 13.79 20.97 11.59
C THR A 59 13.55 19.47 11.47
N LYS A 60 14.60 18.65 11.69
CA LYS A 60 14.46 17.18 11.70
C LYS A 60 13.53 16.70 12.79
N SER A 61 13.60 17.32 13.98
CA SER A 61 12.72 16.99 15.11
C SER A 61 11.26 17.34 14.81
N GLU A 62 11.01 18.49 14.18
CA GLU A 62 9.67 18.90 13.75
C GLU A 62 9.08 17.94 12.73
N ILE A 63 9.83 17.63 11.66
CA ILE A 63 9.41 16.67 10.63
C ILE A 63 9.12 15.30 11.25
N THR A 64 9.98 14.82 12.15
CA THR A 64 9.79 13.51 12.80
C THR A 64 8.51 13.50 13.66
N THR A 65 8.23 14.62 14.33
CA THR A 65 7.01 14.80 15.14
C THR A 65 5.76 14.79 14.25
N GLU A 66 5.82 15.46 13.10
CA GLU A 66 4.73 15.47 12.11
C GLU A 66 4.50 14.06 11.52
N MET A 67 5.55 13.37 11.10
CA MET A 67 5.46 12.00 10.59
C MET A 67 4.89 11.04 11.64
N LYS A 68 5.29 11.20 12.90
CA LYS A 68 4.69 10.43 14.01
C LYS A 68 3.20 10.70 14.12
N ALA A 69 2.78 11.97 14.07
CA ALA A 69 1.36 12.31 14.13
C ALA A 69 0.56 11.68 12.97
N TYR A 70 1.13 11.62 11.76
CA TYR A 70 0.50 10.93 10.64
C TYR A 70 0.41 9.41 10.85
N MET A 71 1.44 8.76 11.38
CA MET A 71 1.38 7.33 11.72
C MET A 71 0.35 7.04 12.82
N ASP A 72 0.25 7.92 13.82
CA ASP A 72 -0.75 7.79 14.88
C ASP A 72 -2.18 7.91 14.31
N GLN A 73 -2.41 8.74 13.29
CA GLN A 73 -3.69 8.79 12.58
C GLN A 73 -3.98 7.51 11.78
N LEU A 74 -2.98 6.93 11.10
CA LEU A 74 -3.18 5.67 10.39
C LEU A 74 -3.54 4.53 11.35
N HIS A 75 -2.88 4.47 12.51
CA HIS A 75 -3.15 3.46 13.53
C HIS A 75 -4.44 3.68 14.30
N SER A 76 -5.02 4.89 14.28
CA SER A 76 -6.31 5.16 14.93
C SER A 76 -7.50 4.75 14.07
N ILE A 77 -7.29 4.43 12.79
CA ILE A 77 -8.33 3.89 11.92
C ILE A 77 -8.80 2.54 12.52
N PRO A 78 -10.10 2.40 12.84
CA PRO A 78 -10.61 1.16 13.42
C PRO A 78 -10.39 -0.04 12.51
N SER A 79 -9.94 -1.15 13.10
CA SER A 79 -9.96 -2.44 12.41
C SER A 79 -11.39 -2.96 12.32
N GLU A 80 -11.78 -3.45 11.15
CA GLU A 80 -13.06 -4.13 10.94
C GLU A 80 -13.02 -5.63 11.35
N GLY A 81 -11.94 -6.07 12.00
CA GLY A 81 -11.81 -7.44 12.52
C GLY A 81 -11.42 -8.48 11.47
N TYR A 82 -10.88 -8.06 10.33
CA TYR A 82 -10.33 -8.94 9.30
C TYR A 82 -9.02 -8.38 8.74
N ILE A 83 -8.27 -9.24 8.04
CA ILE A 83 -7.04 -8.89 7.32
C ILE A 83 -7.34 -9.01 5.81
N GLY A 84 -7.36 -7.88 5.12
CA GLY A 84 -7.77 -7.79 3.72
C GLY A 84 -7.74 -6.36 3.20
N SER A 85 -8.14 -6.18 1.93
CA SER A 85 -8.40 -4.87 1.36
C SER A 85 -9.59 -4.20 2.04
N VAL A 86 -9.65 -2.87 2.05
CA VAL A 86 -10.69 -2.06 2.73
C VAL A 86 -12.13 -2.45 2.34
N ASP A 87 -12.32 -2.97 1.13
CA ASP A 87 -13.60 -3.45 0.60
C ASP A 87 -13.89 -4.93 0.95
N ARG A 88 -13.25 -5.46 2.01
CA ARG A 88 -13.18 -6.90 2.31
C ARG A 88 -12.62 -7.73 1.15
N GLY A 89 -11.80 -7.13 0.29
CA GLY A 89 -11.11 -7.83 -0.78
C GLY A 89 -9.89 -8.62 -0.30
N PRO A 90 -9.25 -9.38 -1.20
CA PRO A 90 -8.01 -10.09 -0.89
C PRO A 90 -6.88 -9.13 -0.47
N VAL A 91 -5.89 -9.65 0.25
CA VAL A 91 -4.64 -8.94 0.52
C VAL A 91 -3.79 -8.84 -0.75
N THR A 92 -2.94 -7.82 -0.81
CA THR A 92 -1.93 -7.64 -1.85
C THR A 92 -0.54 -8.02 -1.34
N ASP A 93 -0.42 -9.24 -0.80
CA ASP A 93 0.85 -9.79 -0.32
C ASP A 93 1.60 -10.49 -1.45
N ILE A 94 2.90 -10.25 -1.57
CA ILE A 94 3.76 -10.79 -2.64
C ILE A 94 3.87 -12.32 -2.61
N LEU A 95 3.81 -12.95 -1.42
CA LEU A 95 3.86 -14.41 -1.29
C LEU A 95 2.56 -15.07 -1.74
N LEU A 96 1.45 -14.34 -1.64
CA LEU A 96 0.13 -14.81 -2.04
C LEU A 96 -0.22 -14.37 -3.48
N GLU A 97 0.64 -13.60 -4.14
CA GLU A 97 0.35 -13.04 -5.45
C GLU A 97 0.45 -14.09 -6.59
N TRP A 98 -0.18 -13.79 -7.73
CA TRP A 98 -0.12 -14.52 -9.01
C TRP A 98 -0.78 -15.89 -9.08
N THR A 99 -0.58 -16.78 -8.10
CA THR A 99 -1.05 -18.18 -8.21
C THR A 99 -1.64 -18.77 -6.93
N TRP A 100 -1.61 -18.05 -5.82
CA TRP A 100 -2.14 -18.56 -4.57
C TRP A 100 -3.68 -18.52 -4.56
N PRO A 101 -4.36 -19.66 -4.31
CA PRO A 101 -5.82 -19.74 -4.46
C PRO A 101 -6.58 -18.94 -3.40
N THR A 102 -5.99 -18.75 -2.21
CA THR A 102 -6.65 -18.11 -1.07
C THR A 102 -5.91 -16.86 -0.64
N ARG A 103 -6.46 -15.69 -0.95
CA ARG A 103 -5.80 -14.40 -0.65
C ARG A 103 -6.59 -13.57 0.36
N GLY A 104 -7.48 -14.19 1.10
CA GLY A 104 -8.36 -13.51 2.03
C GLY A 104 -9.64 -12.96 1.38
N PRO A 105 -10.38 -12.10 2.09
CA PRO A 105 -10.05 -11.57 3.41
C PRO A 105 -9.96 -12.68 4.46
N PHE A 106 -9.11 -12.49 5.47
CA PHE A 106 -8.90 -13.45 6.55
C PHE A 106 -9.57 -12.94 7.81
N GLU A 107 -10.42 -13.75 8.43
CA GLU A 107 -11.14 -13.37 9.66
C GLU A 107 -10.25 -13.42 10.92
N SER A 108 -9.02 -13.93 10.80
CA SER A 108 -8.05 -13.95 11.90
C SER A 108 -6.61 -13.94 11.41
N GLU A 109 -5.72 -13.44 12.27
CA GLU A 109 -4.27 -13.50 12.07
C GLU A 109 -3.78 -14.95 11.91
N GLU A 110 -4.36 -15.90 12.64
CA GLU A 110 -4.02 -17.32 12.54
C GLU A 110 -4.23 -17.85 11.12
N THR A 111 -5.40 -17.59 10.52
CA THR A 111 -5.70 -18.04 9.16
C THR A 111 -4.82 -17.36 8.11
N PHE A 112 -4.49 -16.08 8.32
CA PHE A 112 -3.58 -15.34 7.46
C PHE A 112 -2.16 -15.94 7.52
N ASN A 113 -1.59 -16.08 8.71
CA ASN A 113 -0.24 -16.60 8.91
C ASN A 113 -0.10 -18.04 8.41
N ALA A 114 -1.08 -18.92 8.69
CA ALA A 114 -1.07 -20.29 8.18
C ALA A 114 -1.07 -20.34 6.65
N THR A 115 -1.77 -19.41 5.99
CA THR A 115 -1.80 -19.29 4.54
C THR A 115 -0.45 -18.83 3.98
N LEU A 116 0.21 -17.85 4.63
CA LEU A 116 1.56 -17.42 4.26
C LEU A 116 2.59 -18.54 4.41
N SER A 117 2.53 -19.34 5.49
CA SER A 117 3.44 -20.47 5.67
C SER A 117 3.28 -21.52 4.57
N GLN A 118 2.04 -21.89 4.24
CA GLN A 118 1.77 -22.82 3.14
C GLN A 118 2.25 -22.26 1.79
N ALA A 119 2.06 -20.96 1.57
CA ALA A 119 2.53 -20.27 0.36
C ALA A 119 4.04 -20.35 0.23
N TYR A 120 4.75 -20.08 1.31
CA TYR A 120 6.20 -20.14 1.36
C TYR A 120 6.75 -21.56 1.11
N GLU A 121 6.17 -22.59 1.74
CA GLU A 121 6.59 -23.99 1.56
C GLU A 121 6.46 -24.48 0.12
N ARG A 122 5.46 -24.01 -0.63
CA ARG A 122 5.24 -24.41 -2.01
C ARG A 122 6.19 -23.73 -3.01
N HIS A 123 6.76 -22.59 -2.64
CA HIS A 123 7.69 -21.81 -3.47
C HIS A 123 9.17 -21.99 -3.06
N SER A 124 9.44 -22.80 -2.02
CA SER A 124 10.79 -23.20 -1.58
C SER A 124 11.20 -24.53 -2.19
#